data_AF-A0A6C0E270-F1
#
_entry.id   AF-A0A6C0E270-F1
#
_cell.length_a   1.000
_cell.length_b   1.000
_cell.length_c   1.000
_cell.angle_alpha   90.00
_cell.angle_beta   90.00
_cell.angle_gamma   90.00
#
_symmetry.space_group_name_H-M   'P 1'
#
loop_
_entity.id
_entity.type
_entity.pdbx_description
1 polymer ?
#
loop_
_entity_poly.entity_id
_entity_poly.type
_entity_poly.pdbx_seq_one_letter_code
_entity_poly.pdbx_strand_id
1 'polypeptide(L)'
;MNGNSNLTPQSERYSEKINAISQQFFAVLDDFKKYYVFFNKNPEVNEYQRFYLNNKTQLQNLNRDIFTTTNNIEKSIEQLSQLMTRMNAKLSSEKELDGELGKLVSKLSNTGNGASIMLEDTTQIYTKQYYQNVEICVGVIGIVGLLIKMFKHP
;
A
#
# COMPACT_ATOMS: atom_id res chain seq x y z
N MET A 1 6.59 -7.20 2.58
CA MET A 1 6.85 -5.74 2.56
C MET A 1 8.19 -5.52 1.89
N ASN A 2 8.18 -5.10 0.63
CA ASN A 2 9.41 -4.84 -0.13
C ASN A 2 9.22 -3.46 -0.78
N GLY A 3 9.46 -2.42 0.00
CA GLY A 3 9.36 -1.03 -0.43
C GLY A 3 10.70 -0.34 -0.22
N ASN A 4 11.11 0.48 -1.19
CA ASN A 4 12.19 1.47 -1.08
C ASN A 4 13.67 1.07 -1.29
N SER A 5 14.01 0.14 -2.17
CA SER A 5 15.42 0.00 -2.61
C SER A 5 15.83 0.88 -3.79
N ASN A 6 14.89 1.49 -4.53
CA ASN A 6 15.18 2.21 -5.79
C ASN A 6 15.26 3.75 -5.68
N LEU A 7 14.85 4.36 -4.56
CA LEU A 7 14.90 5.82 -4.39
C LEU A 7 16.29 6.34 -3.99
N THR A 8 16.96 5.62 -3.09
CA THR A 8 18.32 5.92 -2.63
C THR A 8 19.35 5.98 -3.77
N PRO A 9 19.37 5.01 -4.71
CA PRO A 9 20.31 5.04 -5.83
C PRO A 9 20.09 6.20 -6.80
N GLN A 10 18.85 6.67 -6.98
CA GLN A 10 18.57 7.74 -7.92
C GLN A 10 18.92 9.12 -7.35
N SER A 11 18.62 9.37 -6.08
CA SER A 11 19.03 10.60 -5.40
C SER A 11 20.55 10.73 -5.30
N GLU A 12 21.26 9.62 -5.04
CA GLU A 12 22.72 9.57 -5.02
C GLU A 12 23.30 9.95 -6.38
N ARG A 13 22.79 9.38 -7.48
CA ARG A 13 23.22 9.73 -8.84
C ARG A 13 23.00 11.20 -9.21
N TYR A 14 21.92 11.81 -8.73
CA TYR A 14 21.70 13.25 -8.92
C TYR A 14 22.68 14.09 -8.09
N SER A 15 22.94 13.69 -6.84
CA SER A 15 23.92 14.35 -5.97
C SER A 15 25.33 14.29 -6.57
N GLU A 16 25.75 13.13 -7.07
CA GLU A 16 27.03 12.95 -7.77
C GLU A 16 27.16 13.88 -8.98
N LYS A 17 26.11 13.94 -9.83
CA LYS A 17 26.09 14.85 -10.99
C LYS A 17 26.17 16.31 -10.60
N ILE A 18 25.41 16.74 -9.61
CA ILE A 18 25.42 18.12 -9.12
C ILE A 18 26.80 18.48 -8.56
N ASN A 19 27.40 17.58 -7.77
CA ASN A 19 28.72 17.78 -7.20
C ASN A 19 29.79 17.87 -8.30
N ALA A 20 29.74 16.99 -9.30
CA ALA A 20 30.67 17.03 -10.43
C ALA A 20 30.54 18.34 -11.23
N ILE A 21 29.31 18.79 -11.51
CA ILE A 21 29.05 20.07 -12.20
C ILE A 21 29.56 21.24 -11.34
N SER A 22 29.30 21.22 -10.04
CA SER A 22 29.72 22.29 -9.11
C SER A 22 31.24 22.44 -9.08
N GLN A 23 31.96 21.33 -8.94
CA GLN A 23 33.43 21.34 -8.93
C GLN A 23 34.01 21.86 -10.25
N GLN A 24 33.48 21.39 -11.38
CA GLN A 24 33.94 21.82 -12.71
C GLN A 24 33.60 23.28 -12.99
N PHE A 25 32.41 23.74 -12.57
CA PHE A 25 31.95 25.10 -12.83
C PHE A 25 32.89 26.15 -12.27
N PHE A 26 33.36 26.00 -11.02
CA PHE A 26 34.25 26.98 -10.43
C PHE A 26 35.63 27.03 -11.11
N ALA A 27 36.18 25.87 -11.47
CA ALA A 27 37.45 25.80 -12.19
C ALA A 27 37.34 26.45 -13.58
N VAL A 28 36.32 26.09 -14.36
CA VAL A 28 36.09 26.65 -15.70
C VAL A 28 35.75 28.15 -15.64
N LEU A 29 35.04 28.60 -14.59
CA LEU A 29 34.72 30.03 -14.40
C LEU A 29 35.97 30.85 -14.15
N ASP A 30 36.91 30.35 -13.35
CA ASP A 30 38.17 31.03 -13.07
C ASP A 30 39.01 31.18 -14.36
N ASP A 31 39.17 30.08 -15.10
CA ASP A 31 39.86 30.08 -16.38
C ASP A 31 39.16 30.98 -17.41
N PHE A 32 37.83 30.97 -17.47
CA PHE A 32 37.07 31.87 -18.34
C PHE A 32 37.37 33.34 -18.03
N LYS A 33 37.36 33.74 -16.76
CA LYS A 33 37.67 35.12 -16.34
C LYS A 33 39.10 35.51 -16.71
N LYS A 34 40.06 34.62 -16.46
CA LYS A 34 41.47 34.83 -16.80
C LYS A 34 41.67 35.05 -18.29
N TYR A 35 41.18 34.13 -19.11
CA TYR A 35 41.37 34.21 -20.56
C TYR A 35 40.50 35.27 -21.22
N TYR A 36 39.38 35.67 -20.63
CA TYR A 36 38.64 36.86 -21.04
C TYR A 36 39.54 38.11 -20.94
N VAL A 37 40.25 38.31 -19.83
CA VAL A 37 41.14 39.46 -19.67
C VAL A 37 42.33 39.38 -20.64
N PHE A 38 42.96 38.21 -20.79
CA PHE A 38 44.11 38.04 -21.67
C PHE A 38 43.78 38.26 -23.14
N PHE A 39 42.65 37.72 -23.60
CA PHE A 39 42.14 37.92 -24.95
C PHE A 39 41.84 39.40 -25.23
N ASN A 40 41.17 40.10 -24.31
CA ASN A 40 40.84 41.51 -24.51
C ASN A 40 42.07 42.44 -24.43
N LYS A 41 43.12 42.06 -23.69
CA LYS A 41 44.36 42.84 -23.58
C LYS A 41 45.34 42.61 -24.72
N ASN A 42 45.40 41.39 -25.26
CA ASN A 42 46.33 40.98 -26.31
C ASN A 42 45.56 40.19 -27.39
N PRO A 43 44.67 40.84 -28.15
CA PRO A 43 43.81 40.18 -29.12
C PRO A 43 44.56 39.53 -30.28
N GLU A 44 45.79 39.94 -30.54
CA GLU A 44 46.69 39.38 -31.54
C GLU A 44 47.20 37.97 -31.19
N VAL A 45 47.10 37.56 -29.92
CA VAL A 45 47.51 36.23 -29.46
C VAL A 45 46.36 35.24 -29.61
N ASN A 46 46.38 34.50 -30.72
CA ASN A 46 45.37 33.48 -31.08
C ASN A 46 45.09 32.46 -29.96
N GLU A 47 46.10 32.15 -29.16
CA GLU A 47 45.98 31.18 -28.07
C GLU A 47 45.03 31.67 -26.96
N TYR A 48 45.05 32.95 -26.62
CA TYR A 48 44.11 33.53 -25.64
C TYR A 48 42.68 33.50 -26.15
N GLN A 49 42.47 33.78 -27.44
CA GLN A 49 41.15 33.66 -28.07
C GLN A 49 40.63 32.21 -28.00
N ARG A 50 41.48 31.24 -28.33
CA ARG A 50 41.12 29.82 -28.30
C ARG A 50 40.72 29.37 -26.90
N PHE A 51 41.52 29.71 -25.87
CA PHE A 51 41.20 29.35 -24.49
C PHE A 51 39.94 30.05 -23.99
N TYR A 52 39.75 31.33 -24.30
CA TYR A 52 38.53 32.05 -23.97
C TYR A 52 37.29 31.37 -24.57
N LEU A 53 37.31 31.06 -25.87
CA LEU A 53 36.19 30.39 -26.55
C LEU A 53 35.92 29.01 -25.97
N ASN A 54 36.96 28.23 -25.71
CA ASN A 54 36.83 26.90 -25.10
C ASN A 54 36.14 26.99 -23.72
N ASN A 55 36.63 27.85 -22.83
CA ASN A 55 36.06 28.00 -21.49
C ASN A 55 34.64 28.56 -21.53
N LYS A 56 34.33 29.45 -22.49
CA LYS A 56 32.97 29.94 -22.72
C LYS A 56 32.03 28.79 -23.10
N THR A 57 32.44 27.93 -24.03
CA THR A 57 31.66 26.76 -24.45
C THR A 57 31.49 25.78 -23.29
N GLN A 58 32.54 25.54 -22.49
CA GLN A 58 32.45 24.68 -21.31
C GLN A 58 31.45 25.22 -20.27
N LEU A 59 31.46 26.52 -19.96
CA LEU A 59 30.46 27.13 -19.08
C LEU A 59 29.03 26.97 -19.60
N GLN A 60 28.83 27.16 -20.91
CA GLN A 60 27.52 26.96 -21.54
C GLN A 60 27.05 25.52 -21.45
N ASN A 61 27.95 24.56 -21.61
CA ASN A 61 27.65 23.14 -21.48
C ASN A 61 27.29 22.78 -20.04
N LEU A 62 28.09 23.21 -19.05
CA LEU A 62 27.79 23.01 -17.63
C LEU A 62 26.43 23.61 -17.24
N ASN A 63 26.09 24.78 -17.79
CA ASN A 63 24.78 25.40 -17.58
C ASN A 63 23.62 24.59 -18.20
N ARG A 64 23.83 23.99 -19.38
CA ARG A 64 22.84 23.07 -19.97
C ARG A 64 22.71 21.79 -19.14
N ASP A 65 23.81 21.27 -18.61
CA ASP A 65 23.82 20.03 -17.83
C ASP A 65 23.11 20.20 -16.49
N ILE A 66 23.30 21.34 -15.81
CA ILE A 66 22.58 21.62 -14.56
C ILE A 66 21.07 21.77 -14.83
N PHE A 67 20.68 22.51 -15.88
CA PHE A 67 19.28 22.66 -16.26
C PHE A 67 18.61 21.31 -16.58
N THR A 68 19.31 20.47 -17.36
CA THR A 68 18.84 19.12 -17.69
C THR A 68 18.71 18.25 -16.44
N THR A 69 19.66 18.35 -15.51
CA THR A 69 19.64 17.62 -14.25
C THR A 69 18.45 18.05 -13.39
N THR A 70 18.19 19.35 -13.27
CA THR A 70 17.03 19.90 -12.56
C THR A 70 15.71 19.39 -13.16
N ASN A 71 15.53 19.48 -14.48
CA ASN A 71 14.31 18.99 -15.13
C ASN A 71 14.09 17.48 -14.90
N ASN A 72 15.16 16.69 -14.88
CA ASN A 72 15.06 15.26 -14.60
C ASN A 72 14.67 14.99 -13.14
N ILE A 73 15.17 15.78 -12.20
CA ILE A 73 14.76 15.71 -10.78
C ILE A 73 13.27 16.05 -10.65
N GLU A 74 12.81 17.15 -11.24
CA GLU A 74 11.41 17.56 -11.21
C GLU A 74 10.48 16.48 -11.78
N LYS A 75 10.84 15.93 -12.95
CA LYS A 75 10.08 14.83 -13.57
C LYS A 75 10.05 13.58 -12.69
N SER A 76 11.15 13.28 -11.99
CA SER A 76 11.21 12.13 -11.07
C SER A 76 10.30 12.35 -9.85
N ILE A 77 10.26 13.58 -9.32
CA ILE A 77 9.35 13.97 -8.22
C ILE A 77 7.89 13.84 -8.67
N GLU A 78 7.56 14.30 -9.88
CA GLU A 78 6.21 14.19 -10.43
C GLU A 78 5.77 12.72 -10.55
N GLN A 79 6.63 11.87 -11.12
CA GLN A 79 6.37 10.43 -11.24
C GLN A 79 6.15 9.77 -9.87
N LEU A 80 6.96 10.12 -8.87
CA LEU A 80 6.82 9.60 -7.51
C LEU A 80 5.49 10.04 -6.87
N SER A 81 5.12 11.31 -7.05
CA SER A 81 3.85 11.85 -6.56
C SER A 81 2.63 11.15 -7.18
N GLN A 82 2.67 10.91 -8.49
CA GLN A 82 1.63 10.15 -9.19
C GLN A 82 1.55 8.69 -8.68
N LEU A 83 2.69 8.03 -8.47
CA LEU A 83 2.75 6.69 -7.90
C LEU A 83 2.13 6.65 -6.50
N MET A 84 2.49 7.61 -5.64
CA MET A 84 1.98 7.71 -4.28
C MET A 84 0.45 7.90 -4.26
N THR A 85 -0.07 8.77 -5.14
CA THR A 85 -1.52 8.97 -5.30
C THR A 85 -2.23 7.67 -5.70
N ARG A 86 -1.67 6.93 -6.68
CA ARG A 86 -2.25 5.63 -7.11
C ARG A 86 -2.18 4.58 -6.00
N MET A 87 -1.07 4.53 -5.25
CA MET A 87 -0.93 3.62 -4.11
C MET A 87 -1.93 3.94 -3.00
N ASN A 88 -2.15 5.22 -2.68
CA ASN A 88 -3.14 5.63 -1.70
C ASN A 88 -4.56 5.26 -2.12
N ALA A 89 -4.92 5.46 -3.40
CA ALA A 89 -6.21 5.03 -3.93
C ALA A 89 -6.40 3.51 -3.80
N LYS A 90 -5.38 2.72 -4.18
CA LYS A 90 -5.41 1.26 -4.04
C LYS A 90 -5.53 0.82 -2.58
N LEU A 91 -4.75 1.43 -1.68
CA LEU A 91 -4.79 1.13 -0.25
C LEU A 91 -6.17 1.46 0.36
N SER A 92 -6.80 2.55 -0.07
CA SER A 92 -8.15 2.90 0.37
C SER A 92 -9.17 1.86 -0.09
N SER A 93 -9.09 1.42 -1.34
CA SER A 93 -9.96 0.37 -1.89
C SER A 93 -9.76 -0.98 -1.18
N GLU A 94 -8.52 -1.37 -0.91
CA GLU A 94 -8.23 -2.61 -0.16
C GLU A 94 -8.78 -2.56 1.27
N LYS A 95 -8.69 -1.40 1.95
CA LYS A 95 -9.29 -1.21 3.29
C LYS A 95 -10.81 -1.30 3.28
N GLU A 96 -11.44 -0.75 2.25
CA GLU A 96 -12.89 -0.84 2.09
C GLU A 96 -13.33 -2.29 1.89
N LEU A 97 -12.65 -3.01 1.01
CA LEU A 97 -12.89 -4.44 0.76
C LEU A 97 -12.67 -5.29 2.02
N ASP A 98 -11.59 -5.04 2.77
CA ASP A 98 -11.32 -5.73 4.04
C ASP A 98 -12.45 -5.47 5.07
N GLY A 99 -12.94 -4.24 5.14
CA GLY A 99 -14.09 -3.88 5.96
C GLY A 99 -15.38 -4.60 5.54
N GLU A 100 -15.62 -4.77 4.24
CA GLU A 100 -16.76 -5.54 3.73
C GLU A 100 -16.64 -7.03 4.03
N LEU A 101 -15.47 -7.61 3.80
CA LEU A 101 -15.17 -9.02 4.12
C LEU A 101 -15.33 -9.29 5.61
N GLY A 102 -14.83 -8.40 6.48
CA GLY A 102 -15.00 -8.50 7.93
C GLY A 102 -16.47 -8.49 8.34
N LYS A 103 -17.29 -7.62 7.74
CA LYS A 103 -18.75 -7.60 7.96
C LYS A 103 -19.41 -8.90 7.47
N LEU A 104 -18.99 -9.42 6.32
CA LEU A 104 -19.52 -10.67 5.77
C LEU A 104 -19.22 -11.86 6.69
N VAL A 105 -17.97 -11.97 7.15
CA VAL A 105 -17.53 -13.01 8.10
C VAL A 105 -18.32 -12.91 9.40
N SER A 106 -18.49 -11.70 9.96
CA SER A 106 -19.28 -11.49 11.17
C SER A 106 -20.74 -11.92 11.00
N LYS A 107 -21.38 -11.56 9.88
CA LYS A 107 -22.74 -12.01 9.55
C LYS A 107 -22.81 -13.53 9.46
N LEU A 108 -21.88 -14.16 8.75
CA LEU A 108 -21.85 -15.61 8.57
C LEU A 108 -21.67 -16.34 9.91
N SER A 109 -20.77 -15.85 10.77
CA SER A 109 -20.57 -16.39 12.12
C SER A 109 -21.83 -16.28 12.96
N ASN A 110 -22.52 -15.14 12.93
CA ASN A 110 -23.76 -14.94 13.68
C ASN A 110 -24.89 -15.83 13.17
N THR A 111 -25.04 -15.97 11.85
CA THR A 111 -26.03 -16.87 11.23
C THR A 111 -25.73 -18.33 11.55
N GLY A 112 -24.47 -18.76 11.48
CA GLY A 112 -24.06 -20.12 11.83
C GLY A 112 -24.35 -20.46 13.29
N ASN A 113 -24.02 -19.54 14.22
CA ASN A 113 -24.33 -19.71 15.64
C ASN A 113 -25.85 -19.77 15.88
N GLY A 114 -26.63 -18.90 15.24
CA GLY A 114 -28.10 -18.93 15.34
C GLY A 114 -28.69 -20.23 14.81
N ALA A 115 -28.19 -20.74 13.68
CA ALA A 115 -28.63 -22.01 13.11
C ALA A 115 -28.30 -23.20 14.02
N SER A 116 -27.13 -23.20 14.68
CA SER A 116 -26.75 -24.23 15.65
C SER A 116 -27.68 -24.24 16.86
N ILE A 117 -28.02 -23.06 17.41
CA ILE A 117 -28.95 -22.94 18.54
C ILE A 117 -30.34 -23.44 18.14
N MET A 118 -30.83 -23.08 16.96
CA MET A 118 -32.12 -23.56 16.46
C MET A 118 -32.17 -25.09 16.29
N LEU A 119 -31.08 -25.70 15.82
CA LEU A 119 -30.99 -27.16 15.68
C LEU A 119 -30.99 -27.85 17.05
N GLU A 120 -30.27 -27.31 18.02
CA GLU A 120 -30.24 -27.82 19.39
C GLU A 120 -31.61 -27.73 20.05
N ASP A 121 -32.23 -26.54 20.02
CA ASP A 121 -33.58 -26.31 20.56
C ASP A 121 -34.62 -27.25 19.92
N THR A 122 -34.57 -27.40 18.59
CA THR A 122 -35.47 -28.30 17.85
C THR A 122 -35.29 -29.74 18.34
N THR A 123 -34.05 -30.21 18.47
CA THR A 123 -33.75 -31.57 18.91
C THR A 123 -34.21 -31.82 20.36
N GLN A 124 -34.00 -30.84 21.24
CA GLN A 124 -34.47 -30.91 22.63
C GLN A 124 -36.00 -30.92 22.71
N ILE A 125 -36.68 -30.07 21.94
CA ILE A 125 -38.16 -30.03 21.89
C ILE A 125 -38.73 -31.36 21.41
N TYR A 126 -38.18 -31.94 20.34
CA TYR A 126 -38.61 -33.26 19.85
C TYR A 126 -38.42 -34.35 20.89
N THR A 127 -37.25 -34.37 21.54
CA THR A 127 -36.93 -35.36 22.57
C THR A 127 -37.88 -35.23 23.76
N LYS A 128 -38.14 -33.99 24.21
CA LYS A 128 -39.08 -33.70 25.30
C LYS A 128 -40.51 -34.11 24.97
N GLN A 129 -41.00 -33.79 23.77
CA GLN A 129 -42.33 -34.23 23.32
C GLN A 129 -42.44 -35.75 23.25
N TYR A 130 -41.40 -36.43 22.77
CA TYR A 130 -41.38 -37.89 22.74
C TYR A 130 -41.54 -38.49 24.14
N TYR A 131 -40.77 -38.03 25.12
CA TYR A 131 -40.88 -38.51 26.50
C TYR A 131 -42.26 -38.23 27.11
N GLN A 132 -42.81 -37.03 26.90
CA GLN A 132 -44.14 -36.68 27.38
C GLN A 132 -45.23 -37.59 26.76
N ASN A 133 -45.15 -37.88 25.46
CA ASN A 133 -46.10 -38.76 24.80
C ASN A 133 -46.00 -40.20 25.32
N VAL A 134 -44.78 -40.70 25.54
CA VAL A 134 -44.55 -42.04 26.13
C VAL A 134 -45.10 -42.11 27.56
N GLU A 135 -44.84 -41.09 28.39
CA GLU A 135 -45.35 -41.00 29.76
C GLU A 135 -46.88 -41.03 29.80
N ILE A 136 -47.55 -40.26 28.91
CA ILE A 136 -49.01 -40.27 28.80
C ILE A 136 -49.53 -41.65 28.39
N CYS A 137 -48.91 -42.32 27.42
CA CYS A 137 -49.30 -43.68 27.02
C CYS A 137 -49.18 -44.68 28.17
N VAL A 138 -48.06 -44.66 28.89
CA VAL A 138 -47.83 -45.54 30.04
C VAL A 138 -48.82 -45.23 31.16
N GLY A 139 -49.09 -43.95 31.44
CA GLY A 139 -50.06 -43.51 32.43
C GLY A 139 -51.48 -44.01 32.14
N VAL A 140 -51.93 -43.88 30.88
CA VAL A 140 -53.24 -44.38 30.45
C VAL A 140 -53.32 -45.91 30.61
N ILE A 141 -52.29 -46.64 30.16
CA ILE A 141 -52.25 -48.10 30.30
C ILE A 141 -52.28 -48.52 31.78
N GLY A 142 -51.53 -47.82 32.64
CA GLY A 142 -51.48 -48.07 34.08
C GLY A 142 -52.83 -47.87 34.77
N ILE A 143 -53.53 -46.77 34.45
CA ILE A 143 -54.87 -46.48 35.00
C ILE A 143 -55.87 -47.54 34.53
N VAL A 144 -55.87 -47.90 33.25
CA VAL A 144 -56.74 -48.95 32.72
C VAL A 144 -56.46 -50.29 33.40
N GLY A 145 -55.20 -50.65 33.61
CA GLY A 145 -54.82 -51.87 34.33
C GLY A 145 -55.28 -51.88 35.80
N LEU A 146 -55.17 -50.75 36.50
CA LEU A 146 -55.67 -50.59 37.87
C LEU A 146 -57.20 -50.71 37.94
N LEU A 147 -57.94 -50.09 37.02
CA LEU A 147 -59.39 -50.20 36.94
C LEU A 147 -59.82 -51.64 36.70
N ILE A 148 -59.20 -52.34 35.74
CA ILE A 148 -59.48 -53.76 35.47
C ILE A 148 -59.21 -54.61 36.72
N LYS A 149 -58.10 -54.37 37.43
CA LYS A 149 -57.76 -55.09 38.67
C LYS A 149 -58.79 -54.82 39.78
N MET A 150 -59.24 -53.58 39.93
CA MET A 150 -60.23 -53.19 40.95
C MET A 150 -61.61 -53.81 40.67
N PHE A 151 -62.03 -53.88 39.41
CA PHE A 151 -63.33 -54.47 39.03
C PHE A 151 -63.30 -56.01 38.88
N LYS A 152 -62.13 -56.65 38.78
CA LYS A 152 -61.99 -58.12 38.80
C LYS A 152 -62.00 -58.73 40.20
N HIS A 153 -61.94 -57.92 41.26
CA HIS A 153 -62.19 -58.36 42.62
C HIS A 153 -63.53 -57.79 43.13
N PRO A 154 -64.65 -58.49 42.90
CA PRO A 154 -65.78 -58.45 43.82
C PRO A 154 -65.45 -59.19 45.13
#